data_AF-A0A971JWR0-F1
#
_entry.id   AF-A0A971JWR0-F1
#
_cell.length_a   1.000
_cell.length_b   1.000
_cell.length_c   1.000
_cell.angle_alpha   90.00
_cell.angle_beta   90.00
_cell.angle_gamma   90.00
#
_symmetry.space_group_name_H-M   'P 1'
#
loop_
_entity.id
_entity.type
_entity.pdbx_description
1 polymer ?
#
loop_
_entity_poly.entity_id
_entity_poly.type
_entity_poly.pdbx_seq_one_letter_code
_entity_poly.pdbx_strand_id
1 'polypeptide(L)' 'MERFLQYSLQHGRPIRGVLMINGVLVQKTFTVLNYSCECVSVLLGSKGTPLLLPLSDILSCDYARGDHGET' A
#
# COMPACT_ATOMS: atom_id res chain seq x y z
N MET A 1 10.22 0.58 -2.94
CA MET A 1 8.90 -0.03 -2.61
C MET A 1 8.84 -0.39 -1.14
N GLU A 2 9.70 -1.28 -0.65
CA GLU A 2 9.74 -1.74 0.75
C GLU A 2 9.68 -0.62 1.79
N ARG A 3 10.51 0.43 1.66
CA ARG A 3 10.49 1.60 2.56
C ARG A 3 9.08 2.22 2.72
N PHE A 4 8.30 2.33 1.65
CA PHE A 4 6.95 2.91 1.71
C PHE A 4 5.97 1.98 2.41
N LEU A 5 6.07 0.67 2.14
CA LEU A 5 5.23 -0.34 2.79
C LEU A 5 5.51 -0.39 4.29
N GLN A 6 6.78 -0.40 4.68
CA GLN A 6 7.21 -0.35 6.09
C GLN A 6 6.77 0.96 6.76
N TYR A 7 6.96 2.11 6.10
CA TYR A 7 6.48 3.40 6.60
C TYR A 7 4.97 3.38 6.87
N SER A 8 4.18 2.93 5.90
CA SER A 8 2.72 2.85 6.04
C SER A 8 2.32 1.92 7.19
N LEU A 9 2.99 0.77 7.32
CA LEU A 9 2.75 -0.21 8.38
C LEU A 9 3.09 0.36 9.77
N GLN A 10 4.25 1.02 9.91
CA GLN A 10 4.73 1.54 11.19
C GLN A 10 3.93 2.74 11.67
N HIS A 11 3.53 3.64 10.75
CA HIS A 11 2.89 4.91 11.11
C HIS A 11 1.38 4.93 10.87
N GLY A 12 0.80 3.87 10.29
CA GLY A 12 -0.61 3.83 9.89
C GLY A 12 -0.96 4.86 8.81
N ARG A 13 0.04 5.40 8.10
CA ARG A 13 -0.12 6.48 7.12
C ARG A 13 -0.47 5.91 5.75
N PRO A 14 -1.42 6.52 5.04
CA PRO A 14 -1.74 6.11 3.68
C PRO A 14 -0.59 6.42 2.71
N ILE A 15 -0.31 5.49 1.81
CA ILE A 15 0.61 5.66 0.67
C ILE A 15 -0.17 5.51 -0.63
N ARG A 16 0.37 6.05 -1.72
CA ARG A 16 -0.17 5.83 -3.06
C ARG A 16 0.60 4.69 -3.72
N GLY A 17 -0.05 3.97 -4.61
CA GLY A 17 0.63 3.02 -5.48
C GLY A 17 -0.21 2.57 -6.66
N VAL A 18 0.46 1.85 -7.56
CA VAL A 18 -0.16 1.14 -8.67
C VAL A 18 -0.24 -0.34 -8.28
N LEU A 19 -1.46 -0.86 -8.28
CA LEU A 19 -1.80 -2.21 -7.85
C LEU A 19 -2.40 -2.97 -9.04
N MET A 20 -2.09 -4.26 -9.13
CA MET A 20 -2.81 -5.21 -9.96
C MET A 20 -3.90 -5.86 -9.09
N ILE A 21 -5.17 -5.62 -9.42
CA ILE A 21 -6.29 -6.23 -8.69
C ILE A 21 -7.17 -6.95 -9.72
N ASN A 22 -7.27 -8.27 -9.61
CA ASN A 22 -8.04 -9.12 -10.54
C ASN A 22 -7.64 -8.89 -12.01
N GLY A 23 -6.34 -8.72 -12.29
CA GLY A 23 -5.82 -8.46 -13.64
C GLY A 23 -6.04 -7.03 -14.15
N VAL A 24 -6.58 -6.13 -13.32
CA VAL A 24 -6.78 -4.72 -13.66
C VAL A 24 -5.77 -3.85 -12.92
N LEU A 25 -5.09 -2.99 -13.66
CA LEU A 25 -4.22 -1.95 -13.09
C LEU A 25 -5.06 -0.84 -12.48
N VAL A 26 -4.89 -0.61 -11.19
CA VAL A 26 -5.53 0.48 -10.46
C VAL A 26 -4.51 1.32 -9.73
N GLN A 27 -4.69 2.63 -9.75
CA GLN A 27 -3.87 3.56 -8.99
C GLN A 27 -4.71 4.14 -7.85
N LYS A 28 -4.35 3.80 -6.60
CA LYS A 28 -5.12 4.20 -5.42
C LYS A 28 -4.22 4.50 -4.23
N THR A 29 -4.78 5.22 -3.27
CA THR A 29 -4.22 5.38 -1.93
C THR A 29 -4.66 4.20 -1.06
N PHE A 30 -3.73 3.64 -0.30
CA PHE A 30 -3.98 2.52 0.60
C PHE A 30 -3.10 2.61 1.85
N THR A 31 -3.53 1.94 2.92
CA THR A 31 -2.75 1.79 4.16
C THR A 31 -2.32 0.34 4.30
N VAL A 32 -1.06 0.09 4.62
CA VAL A 32 -0.54 -1.25 4.88
C VAL A 32 -0.94 -1.68 6.30
N LEU A 33 -1.57 -2.84 6.41
CA LEU A 33 -2.00 -3.44 7.67
C LEU A 33 -1.07 -4.58 8.10
N ASN A 34 -0.50 -5.30 7.14
CA ASN A 34 0.47 -6.36 7.38
C ASN A 34 1.37 -6.51 6.15
N TYR A 35 2.63 -6.87 6.37
CA TYR A 35 3.64 -7.05 5.34
C TYR A 35 4.51 -8.26 5.69
N SER A 36 4.53 -9.26 4.81
CA SER A 36 5.39 -10.44 4.90
C SER A 36 6.30 -10.53 3.66
N CYS A 37 7.10 -11.59 3.57
CA CYS A 37 8.02 -11.79 2.44
C CYS A 37 7.33 -11.98 1.09
N GLU A 38 6.07 -12.43 1.06
CA GLU A 38 5.36 -12.79 -0.18
C GLU A 38 4.10 -11.95 -0.41
N CYS A 39 3.46 -11.48 0.67
CA CYS A 39 2.16 -10.85 0.60
C CYS A 39 2.08 -9.60 1.48
N VAL A 40 1.11 -8.76 1.15
CA VAL A 40 0.80 -7.54 1.88
C VAL A 40 -0.71 -7.41 2.02
N SER A 41 -1.15 -7.16 3.24
CA SER A 41 -2.55 -6.84 3.52
C SER A 41 -2.70 -5.33 3.52
N VAL A 42 -3.59 -4.80 2.68
CA VAL A 42 -3.81 -3.37 2.51
C VAL A 42 -5.26 -2.99 2.73
N LEU A 43 -5.49 -1.77 3.19
CA LEU A 43 -6.80 -1.14 3.26
C LEU A 43 -6.94 -0.11 2.15
N LEU A 44 -7.86 -0.33 1.20
CA LEU A 44 -8.14 0.65 0.14
C LEU A 44 -9.09 1.73 0.69
N GLY A 45 -8.57 2.92 0.98
CA GLY A 45 -9.32 4.00 1.63
C GLY A 45 -9.61 3.75 3.12
N SER A 46 -10.30 4.69 3.79
CA SER A 46 -10.47 4.69 5.25
C SER A 46 -11.54 3.72 5.79
N LYS A 47 -12.42 3.21 4.93
CA LYS A 47 -13.50 2.27 5.30
C LYS A 47 -13.55 1.02 4.40
N GLY A 48 -12.46 0.74 3.67
CA GLY A 48 -12.40 -0.44 2.80
C GLY A 48 -12.39 -1.74 3.59
N THR A 49 -12.62 -2.86 2.93
CA THR A 49 -12.25 -4.18 3.48
C THR A 49 -10.75 -4.40 3.27
N PRO A 50 -10.03 -5.02 4.22
CA PRO A 50 -8.67 -5.47 3.99
C PRO A 50 -8.60 -6.36 2.76
N LEU A 51 -7.65 -6.07 1.89
CA LEU A 51 -7.35 -6.84 0.70
C LEU A 51 -5.95 -7.43 0.84
N LEU A 52 -5.83 -8.74 0.69
CA LEU A 52 -4.55 -9.43 0.62
C LEU A 52 -4.07 -9.43 -0.83
N LEU A 53 -2.86 -8.94 -1.07
CA LEU A 53 -2.21 -8.92 -2.37
C LEU A 53 -0.85 -9.61 -2.28
N PRO A 54 -0.42 -10.36 -3.31
CA PRO A 54 0.97 -10.73 -3.45
C PRO A 54 1.82 -9.48 -3.71
N LEU A 55 3.08 -9.48 -3.29
CA LEU A 55 3.97 -8.34 -3.53
C LEU A 55 4.21 -8.07 -5.02
N SER A 56 4.14 -9.11 -5.85
CA SER A 56 4.23 -8.98 -7.31
C SER A 56 3.11 -8.11 -7.90
N ASP A 57 1.99 -7.98 -7.21
CA ASP A 57 0.84 -7.20 -7.64
C ASP A 57 0.94 -5.74 -7.20
N ILE A 58 1.93 -5.37 -6.38
CA ILE A 58 2.29 -3.98 -6.14
C ILE A 58 3.38 -3.59 -7.12
N LEU A 59 3.06 -2.71 -8.06
CA LEU A 59 3.99 -2.35 -9.14
C LEU A 59 4.80 -1.09 -8.80
N SER A 60 4.23 -0.19 -8.02
CA SER A 60 4.92 1.01 -7.53
C SER A 60 4.26 1.57 -6.27
N CYS A 61 5.04 2.31 -5.48
CA CYS A 61 4.54 3.06 -4.33
C CYS A 61 5.24 4.41 -4.20
N ASP A 62 4.49 5.38 -3.70
CA ASP A 62 4.89 6.75 -3.41
C ASP A 62 4.15 7.26 -2.16
N TYR A 63 4.67 8.30 -1.52
CA TYR A 63 3.96 8.94 -0.40
C TYR A 63 2.65 9.55 -0.89
N ALA A 64 1.61 9.53 -0.04
CA ALA A 64 0.38 10.23 -0.36
C ALA A 64 0.63 11.74 -0.48
N ARG A 65 -0.20 12.44 -1.26
CA ARG A 65 -0.04 13.88 -1.50
C ARG A 65 0.02 14.66 -0.18
N GLY A 66 1.10 15.42 0.03
CA GLY A 66 1.33 16.21 1.24
C GLY A 66 2.05 15.46 2.37
N ASP A 67 2.38 14.18 2.15
CA ASP A 67 3.26 13.41 3.01
C ASP A 67 4.66 13.36 2.37
N HIS A 68 5.68 13.68 3.15
CA HIS A 68 7.09 13.70 2.72
C HIS A 68 7.88 12.51 3.27
N GLY A 69 7.23 11.61 4.02
CA GLY A 69 7.91 10.54 4.74
C GLY A 69 8.88 11.06 5.80
N GLU A 70 8.66 12.28 6.26
CA GLU A 70 9.39 12.88 7.38
C GLU A 70 8.83 12.29 8.68
N THR A 71 9.65 11.44 9.29
CA THR A 71 9.48 10.86 10.63
C THR A 71 10.27 11.65 11.65
#